data_AF-A0A1G0SCZ4-F1
#
_entry.id   AF-A0A1G0SCZ4-F1
#
_cell.length_a   1.000
_cell.length_b   1.000
_cell.length_c   1.000
_cell.angle_alpha   90.00
_cell.angle_beta   90.00
_cell.angle_gamma   90.00
#
_symmetry.space_group_name_H-M   'P 1'
#
loop_
_entity.id
_entity.type
_entity.pdbx_description
1 polymer ?
#
loop_
_entity_poly.entity_id
_entity_poly.type
_entity_poly.pdbx_seq_one_letter_code
_entity_poly.pdbx_strand_id
1 'polypeptide(L)'
;MISKTWYKEIARDIIALGSIVFYFLVIGRTLVGPFWVFLTFLCSSALALLILYFIHKEFESYLARGIILAIGTSYFYGNFIFTLFATVIYFLMIVSSSFLGNSISKILKGIIFGLISTVVGYLISESFFEGPWY
;
A
#
# COMPACT_ATOMS: atom_id res chain seq x y z
N MET A 1 19.64 -23.73 18.22
CA MET A 1 18.91 -23.83 16.94
C MET A 1 17.62 -22.98 16.96
N ILE A 2 17.63 -21.81 17.62
CA ILE A 2 16.44 -20.96 17.89
C ILE A 2 16.47 -19.64 17.10
N SER A 3 17.63 -19.21 16.59
CA SER A 3 17.79 -17.89 15.97
C SER A 3 17.21 -17.78 14.56
N LYS A 4 17.17 -18.86 13.76
CA LYS A 4 16.74 -18.80 12.35
C LYS A 4 15.24 -18.59 12.15
N THR A 5 14.41 -18.93 13.13
CA THR A 5 12.94 -18.80 13.04
C THR A 5 12.47 -17.38 13.32
N TRP A 6 13.07 -16.70 14.31
CA TRP A 6 12.60 -15.39 14.73
C TRP A 6 12.75 -14.30 13.66
N TYR A 7 13.85 -14.28 12.91
CA TYR A 7 14.02 -13.33 11.80
C TYR A 7 12.96 -13.52 10.69
N LYS A 8 12.51 -14.76 10.46
CA LYS A 8 11.44 -15.04 9.49
C LYS A 8 10.07 -14.59 10.01
N GLU A 9 9.83 -14.66 11.31
CA GLU A 9 8.60 -14.14 11.94
C GLU A 9 8.55 -12.63 11.82
N ILE A 10 9.63 -11.93 12.19
CA ILE A 10 9.73 -10.46 12.03
C ILE A 10 9.49 -10.06 10.57
N ALA A 11 10.08 -10.76 9.61
CA ALA A 11 9.87 -10.48 8.19
C ALA A 11 8.40 -10.66 7.77
N ARG A 12 7.69 -11.66 8.33
CA ARG A 12 6.25 -11.86 8.07
C ARG A 12 5.41 -10.75 8.68
N ASP A 13 5.73 -10.35 9.90
CA ASP A 13 5.01 -9.28 10.60
C ASP A 13 5.17 -7.94 9.90
N ILE A 14 6.38 -7.64 9.42
CA ILE A 14 6.65 -6.44 8.60
C ILE A 14 5.82 -6.49 7.31
N ILE A 15 5.81 -7.61 6.58
CA ILE A 15 4.98 -7.76 5.37
C ILE A 15 3.49 -7.61 5.67
N ALA A 16 3.03 -8.04 6.84
CA ALA A 16 1.61 -7.96 7.22
C ALA A 16 1.10 -6.51 7.32
N LEU A 17 1.98 -5.50 7.39
CA LEU A 17 1.61 -4.09 7.23
C LEU A 17 1.05 -3.77 5.82
N GLY A 18 1.34 -4.60 4.83
CA GLY A 18 0.70 -4.57 3.51
C GLY A 18 -0.54 -5.46 3.41
N SER A 19 -1.05 -6.01 4.51
CA SER A 19 -2.19 -6.93 4.47
C SER A 19 -3.48 -6.20 4.12
N ILE A 20 -4.46 -6.96 3.63
CA ILE A 20 -5.79 -6.43 3.38
C ILE A 20 -6.46 -5.95 4.68
N VAL A 21 -6.18 -6.61 5.81
CA VAL A 21 -6.67 -6.21 7.13
C VAL A 21 -6.14 -4.84 7.51
N PHE A 22 -4.82 -4.63 7.37
CA PHE A 22 -4.22 -3.33 7.66
C PHE A 22 -4.74 -2.23 6.71
N TYR A 23 -4.94 -2.55 5.44
CA TYR A 23 -5.55 -1.63 4.48
C TYR A 23 -6.96 -1.17 4.92
N PHE A 24 -7.81 -2.10 5.37
CA PHE A 24 -9.13 -1.76 5.91
C PHE A 24 -9.06 -0.94 7.19
N LEU A 25 -8.06 -1.16 8.05
CA LEU A 25 -7.85 -0.30 9.23
C LEU A 25 -7.55 1.14 8.83
N VAL A 26 -6.74 1.35 7.80
CA VAL A 26 -6.45 2.70 7.29
C VAL A 26 -7.71 3.34 6.68
N ILE A 27 -8.52 2.58 5.92
CA ILE A 27 -9.84 3.06 5.48
C ILE A 27 -10.73 3.44 6.68
N GLY A 28 -10.80 2.59 7.70
CA GLY A 28 -11.57 2.89 8.91
C GLY A 28 -11.09 4.19 9.58
N ARG A 29 -9.77 4.44 9.58
CA ARG A 29 -9.20 5.69 10.08
C ARG A 29 -9.63 6.92 9.27
N THR A 30 -9.81 6.81 7.96
CA THR A 30 -10.25 7.96 7.14
C THR A 30 -11.71 8.32 7.39
N LEU A 31 -12.54 7.37 7.82
CA LEU A 31 -13.93 7.62 8.23
C LEU A 31 -14.03 8.41 9.54
N VAL A 32 -12.98 8.41 10.37
CA VAL A 32 -12.91 9.19 11.61
C VAL A 32 -12.31 10.58 11.30
N GLY A 33 -13.13 11.46 10.73
CA GLY A 33 -12.78 12.84 10.38
C GLY A 33 -13.14 13.20 8.93
N PRO A 34 -12.92 14.45 8.48
CA PRO A 34 -13.29 14.91 7.15
C PRO A 34 -12.27 14.50 6.06
N PHE A 35 -11.81 13.25 6.05
CA PHE A 35 -10.78 12.77 5.12
C PHE A 35 -11.39 12.10 3.87
N TRP A 36 -12.41 12.72 3.28
CA TRP A 36 -13.15 12.16 2.14
C TRP A 36 -12.28 11.96 0.89
N VAL A 37 -11.38 12.90 0.61
CA VAL A 37 -10.41 12.78 -0.50
C VAL A 37 -9.52 11.57 -0.31
N PHE A 38 -9.02 11.36 0.90
CA PHE A 38 -8.16 10.22 1.23
C PHE A 38 -8.94 8.90 1.18
N LEU A 39 -10.19 8.88 1.66
CA LEU A 39 -11.07 7.72 1.53
C LEU A 39 -11.28 7.34 0.06
N THR A 40 -11.64 8.32 -0.79
CA THR A 40 -11.84 8.09 -2.23
C THR A 40 -10.58 7.54 -2.86
N PHE A 41 -9.41 8.14 -2.57
CA PHE A 41 -8.11 7.64 -3.02
C PHE A 41 -7.86 6.17 -2.65
N LEU A 42 -8.10 5.78 -1.39
CA LEU A 42 -7.86 4.41 -0.94
C LEU A 42 -8.82 3.41 -1.59
N CYS A 43 -10.09 3.77 -1.72
CA CYS A 43 -11.11 2.92 -2.34
C CYS A 43 -10.86 2.75 -3.84
N SER A 44 -10.55 3.82 -4.55
CA SER A 44 -10.25 3.78 -5.99
C SER A 44 -8.93 3.06 -6.27
N SER A 45 -7.89 3.26 -5.45
CA SER A 45 -6.64 2.49 -5.55
C SER A 45 -6.88 0.99 -5.32
N ALA A 46 -7.69 0.62 -4.33
CA ALA A 46 -8.02 -0.77 -4.06
C ALA A 46 -8.80 -1.41 -5.22
N LEU A 47 -9.76 -0.68 -5.80
CA LEU A 47 -10.50 -1.14 -6.97
C LEU A 47 -9.59 -1.30 -8.20
N ALA A 48 -8.70 -0.34 -8.45
CA ALA A 48 -7.72 -0.43 -9.52
C ALA A 48 -6.79 -1.64 -9.34
N LEU A 49 -6.30 -1.87 -8.12
CA LEU A 49 -5.46 -3.02 -7.82
C LEU A 49 -6.21 -4.35 -7.98
N LEU A 50 -7.49 -4.38 -7.60
CA LEU A 50 -8.36 -5.54 -7.80
C LEU A 50 -8.54 -5.86 -9.29
N ILE A 51 -8.75 -4.85 -10.14
CA ILE A 51 -8.82 -5.02 -11.59
C ILE A 51 -7.49 -5.57 -12.14
N LEU A 52 -6.35 -4.99 -11.75
CA LEU A 52 -5.03 -5.49 -12.14
C LEU A 52 -4.80 -6.94 -11.69
N TYR A 53 -5.31 -7.32 -10.52
CA TYR A 53 -5.24 -8.70 -10.04
C TYR A 53 -6.01 -9.69 -10.93
N PHE A 54 -7.16 -9.30 -11.46
CA PHE A 54 -7.89 -10.14 -12.42
C PHE A 54 -7.15 -10.29 -13.76
N ILE A 55 -6.39 -9.28 -14.18
CA ILE A 55 -5.59 -9.32 -15.41
C ILE A 55 -4.32 -10.17 -15.21
N HIS A 56 -3.62 -9.98 -14.09
CA HIS A 56 -2.35 -10.63 -13.82
C HIS A 56 -2.23 -11.03 -12.35
N LYS A 57 -2.49 -12.31 -12.05
CA LYS A 57 -2.56 -12.84 -10.66
C LYS A 57 -1.21 -13.00 -9.97
N GLU A 58 -0.11 -13.03 -10.73
CA GLU A 58 1.23 -13.38 -10.24
C GLU A 58 2.05 -12.14 -9.91
N PHE A 59 1.79 -11.52 -8.76
CA PHE A 59 2.58 -10.43 -8.18
C PHE A 59 2.49 -10.41 -6.65
N GLU A 60 3.41 -9.68 -6.03
CA GLU A 60 3.44 -9.58 -4.58
C GLU A 60 2.45 -8.52 -4.06
N SER A 61 1.25 -9.00 -3.66
CA SER A 61 0.12 -8.14 -3.32
C SER A 61 0.30 -7.35 -2.02
N TYR A 62 1.10 -7.83 -1.06
CA TYR A 62 1.38 -7.09 0.16
C TYR A 62 2.20 -5.83 -0.14
N LEU A 63 3.17 -5.93 -1.04
CA LEU A 63 3.93 -4.75 -1.49
C LEU A 63 3.07 -3.79 -2.30
N ALA A 64 2.20 -4.31 -3.18
CA ALA A 64 1.28 -3.47 -3.94
C ALA A 64 0.37 -2.62 -3.04
N ARG A 65 -0.20 -3.21 -1.99
CA ARG A 65 -0.98 -2.46 -0.99
C ARG A 65 -0.10 -1.58 -0.12
N GLY A 66 1.07 -2.08 0.28
CA GLY A 66 2.03 -1.35 1.10
C GLY A 66 2.43 -0.01 0.48
N ILE A 67 2.68 0.04 -0.83
CA ILE A 67 3.08 1.31 -1.48
C ILE A 67 1.91 2.28 -1.62
N ILE A 68 0.71 1.78 -1.90
CA ILE A 68 -0.52 2.59 -1.94
C ILE A 68 -0.72 3.26 -0.57
N LEU A 69 -0.57 2.49 0.51
CA LEU A 69 -0.69 3.01 1.87
C LEU A 69 0.44 3.98 2.19
N ALA A 70 1.70 3.64 1.88
CA ALA A 70 2.84 4.50 2.17
C ALA A 70 2.73 5.85 1.45
N ILE A 71 2.40 5.85 0.16
CA ILE A 71 2.21 7.09 -0.61
C ILE A 71 0.97 7.84 -0.13
N GLY A 72 -0.18 7.18 -0.02
CA GLY A 72 -1.44 7.81 0.38
C GLY A 72 -1.34 8.45 1.77
N THR A 73 -0.92 7.69 2.77
CA THR A 73 -0.78 8.23 4.13
C THR A 73 0.24 9.36 4.22
N SER A 74 1.36 9.27 3.49
CA SER A 74 2.37 10.35 3.45
C SER A 74 1.83 11.62 2.79
N TYR A 75 1.15 11.49 1.65
CA TYR A 75 0.57 12.61 0.91
C TYR A 75 -0.52 13.31 1.72
N PHE A 76 -1.50 12.57 2.24
CA PHE A 76 -2.64 13.15 2.95
C PHE A 76 -2.33 13.61 4.38
N TYR A 77 -1.29 13.07 5.04
CA TYR A 77 -0.87 13.59 6.35
C TYR A 77 0.05 14.81 6.24
N GLY A 78 0.73 14.98 5.10
CA GLY A 78 1.58 16.16 4.83
C GLY A 78 2.72 16.35 5.84
N ASN A 79 3.13 15.30 6.55
CA ASN A 79 4.13 15.36 7.62
C ASN A 79 5.41 14.64 7.23
N PHE A 80 6.53 15.36 7.18
CA PHE A 80 7.82 14.81 6.75
C PHE A 80 8.31 13.62 7.60
N ILE A 81 8.17 13.69 8.93
CA ILE A 81 8.61 12.61 9.82
C ILE A 81 7.79 11.35 9.54
N PHE A 82 6.48 11.50 9.34
CA PHE A 82 5.61 10.40 8.98
C PHE A 82 5.98 9.81 7.61
N THR A 83 6.25 10.66 6.61
CA THR A 83 6.69 10.21 5.28
C THR A 83 7.99 9.40 5.34
N LEU A 84 8.97 9.87 6.12
CA LEU A 84 10.22 9.14 6.34
C LEU A 84 9.95 7.77 6.99
N PHE A 85 9.10 7.74 8.02
CA PHE A 85 8.71 6.50 8.68
C PHE A 85 8.03 5.51 7.71
N ALA A 86 7.02 5.95 6.96
CA ALA A 86 6.31 5.12 5.99
C ALA A 86 7.25 4.59 4.91
N THR A 87 8.19 5.41 4.44
CA THR A 87 9.22 5.03 3.46
C THR A 87 10.12 3.92 4.01
N VAL A 88 10.63 4.08 5.24
CA VAL A 88 11.48 3.07 5.90
C VAL A 88 10.73 1.75 6.06
N ILE A 89 9.48 1.79 6.53
CA ILE A 89 8.63 0.60 6.66
C ILE A 89 8.45 -0.09 5.31
N TYR A 90 8.15 0.67 4.26
CA TYR A 90 7.96 0.10 2.93
C TYR A 90 9.25 -0.56 2.39
N PHE A 91 10.42 0.05 2.59
CA PHE A 91 11.70 -0.58 2.26
C PHE A 91 11.93 -1.87 3.05
N LEU A 92 11.61 -1.88 4.35
CA LEU A 92 11.69 -3.09 5.17
C LEU A 92 10.75 -4.19 4.65
N MET A 93 9.58 -3.85 4.13
CA MET A 93 8.68 -4.82 3.49
C MET A 93 9.30 -5.43 2.23
N ILE A 94 9.98 -4.64 1.39
CA ILE A 94 10.66 -5.14 0.19
C ILE A 94 11.77 -6.14 0.57
N VAL A 95 12.61 -5.77 1.54
CA VAL A 95 13.69 -6.64 2.05
C VAL A 95 13.10 -7.92 2.65
N SER A 96 12.04 -7.80 3.46
CA SER A 96 11.35 -8.93 4.07
C SER A 96 10.76 -9.88 3.03
N SER A 97 10.21 -9.33 1.93
CA SER A 97 9.64 -10.13 0.84
C SER A 97 10.72 -10.94 0.12
N SER A 98 11.85 -10.32 -0.17
CA SER A 98 13.00 -11.03 -0.74
C SER A 98 13.54 -12.10 0.22
N PHE A 99 13.64 -11.79 1.52
CA PHE A 99 14.10 -12.73 2.55
C PHE A 99 13.17 -13.94 2.72
N LEU A 100 11.86 -13.76 2.51
CA LEU A 100 10.86 -14.83 2.55
C LEU A 100 10.84 -15.71 1.28
N GLY A 101 11.67 -15.41 0.29
CA GLY A 101 11.87 -16.23 -0.90
C GLY A 101 10.95 -15.86 -2.07
N ASN A 102 10.30 -14.70 -2.05
CA ASN A 102 9.56 -14.22 -3.21
C ASN A 102 10.52 -13.88 -4.36
N SER A 103 10.15 -14.27 -5.58
CA SER A 103 10.97 -13.98 -6.76
C SER A 103 10.99 -12.47 -7.05
N ILE A 104 12.14 -11.98 -7.53
CA ILE A 104 12.33 -10.56 -7.88
C ILE A 104 11.25 -10.10 -8.88
N SER A 105 10.85 -10.96 -9.82
CA SER A 105 9.76 -10.66 -10.77
C SER A 105 8.43 -10.37 -10.07
N LYS A 106 8.04 -11.18 -9.06
CA LYS A 106 6.81 -10.95 -8.29
C LYS A 106 6.88 -9.66 -7.48
N ILE A 107 8.02 -9.37 -6.88
CA ILE A 107 8.29 -8.14 -6.12
C ILE A 107 8.15 -6.92 -7.02
N LEU A 108 8.85 -6.89 -8.15
CA LEU A 108 8.81 -5.78 -9.10
C LEU A 108 7.39 -5.55 -9.64
N LYS A 109 6.67 -6.62 -10.00
CA LYS A 109 5.26 -6.50 -10.43
C LYS A 109 4.38 -5.94 -9.33
N GLY A 110 4.57 -6.35 -8.08
CA GLY A 110 3.83 -5.82 -6.94
C GLY A 110 4.05 -4.32 -6.74
N ILE A 111 5.31 -3.87 -6.83
CA ILE A 111 5.67 -2.46 -6.77
C ILE A 111 5.02 -1.69 -7.93
N ILE A 112 5.17 -2.17 -9.18
CA ILE A 112 4.64 -1.52 -10.37
C ILE A 112 3.11 -1.42 -10.31
N PHE A 113 2.43 -2.51 -9.97
CA PHE A 113 0.96 -2.51 -9.88
C PHE A 113 0.47 -1.61 -8.75
N GLY A 114 1.16 -1.61 -7.59
CA GLY A 114 0.86 -0.66 -6.52
C GLY A 114 1.02 0.80 -6.96
N LEU A 115 2.08 1.14 -7.70
CA LEU A 115 2.27 2.48 -8.27
C LEU A 115 1.18 2.85 -9.27
N ILE A 116 0.84 1.96 -10.20
CA ILE A 116 -0.25 2.19 -11.17
C ILE A 116 -1.56 2.44 -10.42
N SER A 117 -1.90 1.60 -9.44
CA SER A 117 -3.10 1.76 -8.62
C SER A 117 -3.11 3.05 -7.83
N THR A 118 -1.96 3.48 -7.30
CA THR A 118 -1.79 4.76 -6.60
C THR A 118 -2.09 5.93 -7.55
N VAL A 119 -1.54 5.91 -8.77
CA VAL A 119 -1.77 6.96 -9.78
C VAL A 119 -3.25 7.01 -10.16
N VAL A 120 -3.87 5.86 -10.44
CA VAL A 120 -5.31 5.80 -10.73
C VAL A 120 -6.12 6.34 -9.55
N GLY A 121 -5.73 5.99 -8.33
CA GLY A 121 -6.40 6.44 -7.13
C GLY A 121 -6.36 7.95 -6.96
N TYR A 122 -5.20 8.54 -7.18
CA TYR A 122 -4.96 9.99 -7.16
C TYR A 122 -5.81 10.72 -8.21
N LEU A 123 -5.77 10.26 -9.47
CA LEU A 123 -6.51 10.88 -10.57
C LEU A 123 -8.03 10.85 -10.33
N ILE A 124 -8.55 9.74 -9.79
CA ILE A 124 -9.97 9.61 -9.45
C ILE A 124 -10.33 10.51 -8.26
N SER A 125 -9.48 10.58 -7.23
CA SER A 125 -9.76 11.45 -6.08
C SER A 125 -9.76 12.93 -6.48
N GLU A 126 -8.81 13.38 -7.29
CA GLU A 126 -8.76 14.77 -7.76
C GLU A 126 -9.98 15.08 -8.63
N SER A 127 -10.27 14.26 -9.63
CA SER A 127 -11.44 14.46 -10.50
C SER A 127 -12.77 14.52 -9.75
N PHE A 128 -12.90 13.79 -8.64
CA PHE A 128 -14.13 13.76 -7.85
C PHE A 128 -14.32 15.00 -6.97
N PHE A 129 -13.23 15.63 -6.51
CA PHE A 129 -13.28 16.78 -5.60
C PHE A 129 -12.92 18.13 -6.26
N GLU A 130 -12.30 18.14 -7.44
CA GLU A 130 -12.09 19.34 -8.27
C GLU A 130 -13.21 19.56 -9.32
N GLY A 131 -14.19 18.65 -9.40
CA GLY A 131 -15.35 18.79 -10.29
C GLY A 131 -16.27 19.96 -9.90
N PRO A 132 -17.17 20.42 -10.81
CA PRO A 132 -17.99 21.62 -10.65
C PRO A 132 -19.08 21.54 -9.55
N TRP A 133 -19.04 20.51 -8.70
CA TRP A 133 -20.00 20.24 -7.64
C TRP A 133 -19.47 20.62 -6.24
N TYR A 134 -18.33 21.33 -6.18
CA TYR A 134 -17.78 22.03 -5.02
C TYR A 134 -17.44 23.49 -5.37
#